data_AF-A0A9K3JLQ2-F1
#
_entry.id   AF-A0A9K3JLQ2-F1
#
_cell.length_a   1.000
_cell.length_b   1.000
_cell.length_c   1.000
_cell.angle_alpha   90.00
_cell.angle_beta   90.00
_cell.angle_gamma   90.00
#
_symmetry.space_group_name_H-M   'P 1'
#
loop_
_entity.id
_entity.type
_entity.pdbx_description
1 polymer ?
#
loop_
_entity_poly.entity_id
_entity_poly.type
_entity_poly.pdbx_seq_one_letter_code
_entity_poly.pdbx_strand_id
1 'polypeptide(L)'
;MKKIVRKLFQSLVITLRPQKGKNNRYLIRATFLHGNYDSRNQNPQFDLYIGADHWVTIVISDPAKSMTHEIIHLTLSDYIYVCLVYTGYGYPFITSLELRLLDITMYKDQSPASLLLFLRYNYGAYDTVRSEFLIFL
;
A
#
# COMPACT_ATOMS: atom_id res chain seq x y z
N MET A 1 -32.00 15.27 23.39
CA MET A 1 -31.30 15.73 22.17
C MET A 1 -30.40 14.63 21.66
N LYS A 2 -30.75 14.00 20.52
CA LYS A 2 -30.01 12.90 19.93
C LYS A 2 -28.66 13.43 19.42
N LYS A 3 -27.58 13.20 20.16
CA LYS A 3 -26.21 13.34 19.64
C LYS A 3 -26.02 12.24 18.60
N ILE A 4 -26.43 12.52 17.36
CA ILE A 4 -25.86 11.87 16.18
C ILE A 4 -24.41 12.37 16.14
N VAL A 5 -23.55 11.73 16.94
CA VAL A 5 -22.12 11.84 16.73
C VAL A 5 -21.90 11.12 15.42
N ARG A 6 -21.68 11.90 14.36
CA ARG A 6 -21.09 11.42 13.11
C ARG A 6 -19.95 10.50 13.52
N LYS A 7 -20.10 9.20 13.34
CA LYS A 7 -19.02 8.24 13.42
C LYS A 7 -18.09 8.64 12.28
N LEU A 8 -17.14 9.54 12.54
CA LEU A 8 -16.11 9.87 11.56
C LEU A 8 -15.48 8.54 11.18
N PHE A 9 -15.51 8.20 9.90
CA PHE A 9 -14.79 7.04 9.39
C PHE A 9 -13.30 7.28 9.64
N GLN A 10 -12.80 6.78 10.77
CA GLN A 10 -11.40 6.92 11.19
C GLN A 10 -10.46 6.11 10.28
N SER A 11 -11.01 5.13 9.56
CA SER A 11 -10.27 4.31 8.62
C SER A 11 -11.12 3.90 7.42
N LEU A 12 -10.48 3.76 6.28
CA LEU A 12 -11.01 3.10 5.08
C LEU A 12 -10.35 1.72 4.96
N VAL A 13 -11.14 0.66 4.85
CA VAL A 13 -10.63 -0.72 4.71
C VAL A 13 -10.99 -1.25 3.33
N ILE A 14 -9.97 -1.69 2.60
CA ILE A 14 -10.09 -2.33 1.30
C ILE A 14 -9.82 -3.82 1.48
N THR A 15 -10.79 -4.65 1.10
CA THR A 15 -10.66 -6.11 1.16
C THR A 15 -10.35 -6.64 -0.24
N LEU A 16 -9.15 -7.17 -0.42
CA LEU A 16 -8.74 -7.83 -1.64
C LEU A 16 -9.01 -9.33 -1.54
N ARG A 17 -9.50 -9.92 -2.65
CA ARG A 17 -9.69 -11.36 -2.83
C ARG A 17 -8.65 -11.85 -3.85
N PRO A 18 -7.51 -12.40 -3.40
CA PRO A 18 -6.47 -12.84 -4.31
C PRO A 18 -6.91 -14.07 -5.12
N GLN A 19 -6.35 -14.25 -6.32
CA GLN A 19 -6.67 -15.39 -7.20
C GLN A 19 -6.36 -16.74 -6.54
N LYS A 20 -5.28 -16.80 -5.75
CA LYS A 20 -4.90 -17.92 -4.91
C LYS A 20 -4.91 -17.43 -3.47
N GLY A 21 -5.57 -18.17 -2.59
CA GLY A 21 -5.76 -17.77 -1.20
C GLY A 21 -4.49 -17.85 -0.36
N LYS A 22 -4.59 -18.48 0.81
CA LYS A 22 -3.48 -18.66 1.75
C LYS A 22 -2.21 -19.24 1.11
N ASN A 23 -1.06 -18.93 1.71
CA ASN A 23 0.27 -19.42 1.34
C ASN A 23 0.72 -19.05 -0.07
N ASN A 24 0.35 -17.86 -0.54
CA ASN A 24 0.80 -17.31 -1.81
C ASN A 24 1.48 -15.96 -1.60
N ARG A 25 2.46 -15.63 -2.44
CA ARG A 25 3.15 -14.34 -2.39
C ARG A 25 2.56 -13.39 -3.42
N TYR A 26 2.30 -12.17 -2.98
CA TYR A 26 1.74 -11.12 -3.81
C TYR A 26 2.59 -9.86 -3.73
N LEU A 27 2.92 -9.29 -4.89
CA LEU A 27 3.35 -7.90 -4.97
C LEU A 27 2.10 -7.03 -4.95
N ILE A 28 2.03 -6.13 -3.98
CA ILE A 28 0.96 -5.16 -3.81
C ILE A 28 1.55 -3.78 -4.03
N ARG A 29 0.94 -2.99 -4.92
CA ARG A 29 1.40 -1.63 -5.23
C ARG A 29 0.27 -0.66 -4.95
N ALA A 30 0.50 0.27 -4.03
CA ALA A 30 -0.42 1.34 -3.71
C ALA A 30 0.10 2.65 -4.32
N THR A 31 -0.71 3.28 -5.17
CA THR A 31 -0.37 4.54 -5.84
C THR A 31 -1.27 5.66 -5.36
N PHE A 32 -0.67 6.81 -5.12
CA PHE A 32 -1.31 8.01 -4.61
C PHE A 32 -0.98 9.18 -5.53
N LEU A 33 -2.03 9.80 -6.09
CA LEU A 33 -1.99 11.05 -6.83
C LEU A 33 -3.20 11.86 -6.38
N HIS A 34 -2.97 12.91 -5.59
CA HIS A 34 -4.04 13.67 -4.96
C HIS A 34 -4.78 14.54 -5.99
N GLY A 35 -4.04 15.25 -6.86
CA GLY A 35 -4.62 16.13 -7.88
C GLY A 35 -5.52 17.25 -7.33
N ASN A 36 -5.52 17.49 -6.01
CA ASN A 36 -6.45 18.39 -5.33
C ASN A 36 -7.94 18.07 -5.60
N TYR A 37 -8.28 16.77 -5.66
CA TYR A 37 -9.63 16.31 -6.04
C TYR A 37 -10.75 16.84 -5.14
N ASP A 38 -10.44 17.21 -3.89
CA ASP A 38 -11.39 17.70 -2.89
C ASP A 38 -11.44 19.24 -2.79
N SER A 39 -10.61 19.94 -3.56
CA SER A 39 -10.49 21.41 -3.59
C SER A 39 -10.18 22.03 -2.22
N ARG A 40 -9.60 21.28 -1.29
CA ARG A 40 -9.27 21.80 0.05
C ARG A 40 -7.92 22.46 0.12
N ASN A 41 -7.06 22.28 -0.89
CA ASN A 41 -5.68 22.75 -0.91
C ASN A 41 -4.91 22.33 0.36
N GLN A 42 -5.31 21.22 0.97
CA GLN A 42 -4.67 20.64 2.15
C GLN A 42 -3.82 19.47 1.69
N ASN A 43 -2.61 19.37 2.22
CA ASN A 43 -1.74 18.22 2.02
C ASN A 43 -2.19 17.09 2.96
N PRO A 44 -2.72 15.97 2.43
CA PRO A 44 -3.12 14.84 3.25
C PRO A 44 -1.91 14.05 3.78
N GLN A 45 -2.07 13.56 5.00
CA GLN A 45 -1.22 12.60 5.66
C GLN A 45 -2.09 11.57 6.36
N PHE A 46 -1.72 10.29 6.20
CA PHE A 46 -2.45 9.17 6.78
C PHE A 46 -1.56 7.93 6.78
N ASP A 47 -1.90 6.94 7.61
CA ASP A 47 -1.13 5.70 7.68
C ASP A 47 -1.76 4.63 6.79
N LEU A 48 -0.90 3.83 6.15
CA LEU A 48 -1.27 2.66 5.37
C LEU A 48 -0.85 1.41 6.13
N TYR A 49 -1.78 0.46 6.25
CA TYR A 49 -1.58 -0.83 6.91
C TYR A 49 -1.94 -1.97 5.96
N ILE A 50 -1.28 -3.11 6.17
CA ILE A 50 -1.63 -4.39 5.56
C ILE A 50 -1.91 -5.41 6.67
N GLY A 51 -3.16 -5.87 6.75
CA GLY A 51 -3.63 -6.59 7.94
C GLY A 51 -3.47 -5.73 9.18
N ALA A 52 -2.71 -6.22 10.16
CA ALA A 52 -2.37 -5.50 11.39
C ALA A 52 -1.03 -4.75 11.30
N ASP A 53 -0.24 -4.98 10.25
CA ASP A 53 1.12 -4.46 10.13
C ASP A 53 1.12 -3.07 9.50
N HIS A 54 1.86 -2.15 10.12
CA HIS A 54 2.08 -0.83 9.55
C HIS A 54 2.93 -0.96 8.29
N TRP A 55 2.41 -0.48 7.16
CA TRP A 55 3.13 -0.47 5.89
C TRP A 55 3.93 0.82 5.76
N VAL A 56 3.26 1.98 5.75
CA VAL A 56 3.93 3.28 5.55
C VAL A 56 3.02 4.45 5.91
N THR A 57 3.59 5.55 6.40
CA THR A 57 2.88 6.83 6.50
C THR A 57 2.97 7.57 5.17
N ILE A 58 1.81 7.85 4.57
CA ILE A 58 1.69 8.63 3.34
C ILE A 58 1.73 10.10 3.70
N VAL A 59 2.61 10.87 3.05
CA VAL A 59 2.70 12.32 3.16
C VAL A 59 2.71 12.91 1.75
N ILE A 60 1.61 13.53 1.35
CA ILE A 60 1.51 14.17 0.03
C ILE A 60 1.95 15.63 0.17
N SER A 61 3.20 15.92 -0.22
CA SER A 61 3.75 17.27 -0.21
C SER A 61 3.40 18.07 -1.47
N ASP A 62 3.25 17.39 -2.61
CA ASP A 62 2.92 17.96 -3.90
C ASP A 62 1.75 17.17 -4.53
N PRO A 63 0.55 17.78 -4.66
CA PRO A 63 -0.62 17.08 -5.16
C PRO A 63 -0.52 16.70 -6.64
N ALA A 64 0.41 17.27 -7.41
CA ALA A 64 0.62 16.94 -8.82
C ALA A 64 1.58 15.75 -9.03
N LYS A 65 2.31 15.33 -7.99
CA LYS A 65 3.24 14.19 -8.07
C LYS A 65 2.58 12.90 -7.62
N SER A 66 2.83 11.84 -8.38
CA SER A 66 2.43 10.49 -7.97
C SER A 66 3.47 9.89 -7.02
N MET A 67 3.00 9.17 -6.02
CA MET A 67 3.80 8.40 -5.07
C MET A 67 3.35 6.95 -5.13
N THR A 68 4.28 6.00 -5.21
CA THR A 68 3.97 4.56 -5.22
C THR A 68 4.73 3.86 -4.11
N HIS A 69 4.03 3.06 -3.31
CA HIS A 69 4.63 2.16 -2.34
C HIS A 69 4.37 0.72 -2.74
N GLU A 70 5.37 -0.14 -2.53
CA GLU A 70 5.28 -1.55 -2.85
C GLU A 70 5.61 -2.42 -1.64
N ILE A 71 4.88 -3.53 -1.53
CA ILE A 71 5.13 -4.57 -0.55
C ILE A 71 4.94 -5.93 -1.18
N ILE A 72 5.81 -6.88 -0.82
CA ILE A 72 5.57 -8.29 -1.07
C ILE A 72 4.98 -8.90 0.19
N HIS A 73 3.77 -9.44 0.08
CA HIS A 73 3.04 -10.00 1.20
C HIS A 73 2.81 -11.49 1.01
N LEU A 74 3.13 -12.29 2.04
CA LEU A 74 2.75 -13.70 2.12
C LEU A 74 1.35 -13.80 2.74
N THR A 75 0.39 -14.35 2.00
CA THR A 75 -1.00 -14.41 2.45
C THR A 75 -1.18 -15.46 3.55
N LEU A 76 -1.58 -15.03 4.74
CA LEU A 76 -1.98 -15.92 5.85
C LEU A 76 -3.47 -16.28 5.81
N SER A 77 -4.25 -15.54 5.01
CA SER A 77 -5.69 -15.70 4.85
C SER A 77 -6.09 -15.67 3.36
N ASP A 78 -7.33 -16.05 3.03
CA ASP A 78 -7.87 -15.95 1.66
C ASP A 78 -8.23 -14.50 1.27
N TYR A 79 -8.02 -13.57 2.20
CA TYR A 79 -8.24 -12.14 2.03
C TYR A 79 -6.99 -11.37 2.43
N ILE A 80 -6.78 -10.24 1.77
CA ILE A 80 -5.78 -9.25 2.17
C ILE A 80 -6.55 -7.97 2.53
N TYR A 81 -6.28 -7.43 3.71
CA TYR A 81 -6.87 -6.18 4.16
C TYR A 81 -5.85 -5.07 4.01
N VAL A 82 -6.19 -4.03 3.25
CA VAL A 82 -5.41 -2.80 3.16
C VAL A 82 -6.20 -1.71 3.86
N CYS A 83 -5.64 -1.14 4.93
CA CYS A 83 -6.34 -0.16 5.76
C CYS A 83 -5.64 1.19 5.64
N LEU A 84 -6.40 2.24 5.36
CA LEU A 84 -5.95 3.62 5.37
C LEU A 84 -6.51 4.28 6.63
N VAL A 85 -5.65 4.79 7.51
CA VAL A 85 -6.01 5.30 8.82
C VAL A 85 -5.80 6.80 8.88
N TYR A 86 -6.84 7.55 9.22
CA TYR A 86 -6.79 9.00 9.36
C TYR A 86 -5.94 9.42 10.55
N THR A 87 -4.95 10.28 10.32
CA THR A 87 -4.02 10.76 11.36
C THR A 87 -4.28 12.21 11.78
N GLY A 88 -5.35 12.84 11.29
CA GLY A 88 -5.70 14.23 11.60
C GLY A 88 -5.52 15.21 10.44
N TYR A 89 -4.79 14.84 9.38
CA TYR A 89 -4.38 15.74 8.31
C TYR A 89 -4.93 15.29 6.96
N GLY A 90 -6.08 15.83 6.52
CA GLY A 90 -6.72 15.44 5.25
C GLY A 90 -7.32 14.03 5.26
N TYR A 91 -8.26 13.74 4.36
CA TYR A 91 -8.89 12.42 4.34
C TYR A 91 -8.00 11.40 3.62
N PRO A 92 -7.91 10.15 4.12
CA PRO A 92 -7.19 9.11 3.43
C PRO A 92 -7.81 8.80 2.07
N PHE A 93 -6.97 8.58 1.06
CA PHE A 93 -7.38 8.26 -0.30
C PHE A 93 -6.38 7.29 -0.93
N ILE A 94 -6.80 6.60 -1.98
CA ILE A 94 -5.92 5.78 -2.81
C ILE A 94 -6.32 5.95 -4.27
N THR A 95 -5.35 6.10 -5.16
CA THR A 95 -5.61 6.29 -6.59
C THR A 95 -5.65 4.95 -7.33
N SER A 96 -4.71 4.06 -7.01
CA SER A 96 -4.68 2.70 -7.56
C SER A 96 -4.14 1.72 -6.52
N LEU A 97 -4.68 0.51 -6.55
CA LEU A 97 -4.21 -0.62 -5.75
C LEU A 97 -4.07 -1.83 -6.68
N GLU A 98 -2.84 -2.20 -6.98
CA GLU A 98 -2.52 -3.32 -7.86
C GLU A 98 -2.15 -4.55 -7.03
N LEU A 99 -2.64 -5.72 -7.44
CA LEU A 99 -2.35 -7.01 -6.81
C LEU A 99 -1.80 -7.96 -7.87
N ARG A 100 -0.56 -8.42 -7.70
CA ARG A 100 0.10 -9.34 -8.65
C ARG A 100 0.60 -10.57 -7.92
N LEU A 101 0.14 -11.76 -8.36
CA LEU A 101 0.69 -13.03 -7.88
C LEU A 101 2.15 -13.15 -8.31
N LEU A 102 3.01 -13.51 -7.37
CA LEU A 102 4.41 -13.85 -7.60
C LEU A 102 4.58 -15.37 -7.59
N ASP A 103 5.68 -15.84 -8.18
CA ASP A 103 6.10 -17.22 -8.00
C ASP A 103 6.41 -17.44 -6.51
N ILE A 104 5.88 -18.50 -5.92
CA ILE A 104 6.04 -18.79 -4.50
C ILE A 104 7.51 -19.05 -4.11
N THR A 105 8.34 -19.43 -5.08
CA THR A 105 9.77 -19.63 -4.89
C THR A 105 10.55 -18.31 -4.82
N MET A 106 10.00 -17.20 -5.33
CA MET A 106 10.60 -15.87 -5.17
C MET A 106 10.56 -15.49 -3.70
N TYR A 107 11.69 -15.06 -3.16
CA TYR A 107 11.82 -14.65 -1.75
C TYR A 107 11.46 -15.77 -0.75
N LYS A 108 11.57 -17.05 -1.15
CA LYS A 108 11.26 -18.20 -0.28
C LYS A 108 12.15 -18.27 0.97
N ASP A 109 13.42 -17.84 0.84
CA ASP A 109 14.42 -17.92 1.91
C ASP A 109 14.26 -16.77 2.92
N GLN A 110 13.23 -15.93 2.72
CA GLN A 110 12.91 -14.82 3.58
C GLN A 110 11.85 -15.21 4.58
N SER A 111 11.92 -14.56 5.74
CA SER A 111 10.96 -14.77 6.83
C SER A 111 9.52 -14.70 6.29
N PRO A 112 8.55 -15.37 6.94
CA PRO A 112 7.15 -15.32 6.54
C PRO A 112 6.53 -13.92 6.65
N ALA A 113 7.32 -12.89 6.96
CA ALA A 113 6.93 -11.51 7.02
C ALA A 113 6.74 -10.88 5.63
N SER A 114 6.13 -9.69 5.63
CA SER A 114 6.01 -8.85 4.45
C SER A 114 7.34 -8.14 4.16
N LEU A 115 7.66 -7.93 2.89
CA LEU A 115 8.90 -7.29 2.44
C LEU A 115 8.57 -5.92 1.83
N LEU A 116 9.11 -4.86 2.41
CA LEU A 116 8.98 -3.50 1.88
C LEU A 116 9.99 -3.25 0.77
N LEU A 117 9.56 -2.57 -0.29
CA LEU A 117 10.49 -2.13 -1.32
C LEU A 117 11.33 -0.97 -0.79
N PHE A 118 12.63 -1.20 -0.64
CA PHE A 118 13.59 -0.11 -0.43
C PHE A 118 13.96 0.55 -1.76
N LEU A 119 14.43 -0.24 -2.72
CA LEU A 119 14.92 0.29 -3.98
C LEU A 119 14.87 -0.75 -5.10
N ARG A 120 14.59 -0.30 -6.33
CA ARG A 120 14.65 -1.14 -7.53
C ARG A 120 15.47 -0.43 -8.62
N TYR A 121 16.62 -1.00 -8.99
CA TYR A 121 17.46 -0.49 -10.09
C TYR A 121 17.63 -1.53 -11.19
N ASN A 122 17.72 -1.05 -12.42
CA ASN A 122 18.12 -1.84 -13.57
C ASN A 122 19.53 -1.43 -14.00
N TYR A 123 20.52 -2.30 -13.81
CA TYR A 123 21.93 -1.97 -14.06
C TYR A 123 22.41 -2.22 -15.51
N GLY A 124 21.52 -2.47 -16.49
CA GLY A 124 21.96 -2.96 -17.81
C GLY A 124 21.08 -2.73 -19.04
N ALA A 125 20.23 -1.70 -19.12
CA ALA A 125 19.53 -1.39 -20.39
C ALA A 125 19.26 0.11 -20.57
N TYR A 126 19.27 0.57 -21.84
CA TYR A 126 18.79 1.90 -22.24
C TYR A 126 17.26 2.07 -22.04
N ASP A 127 16.57 0.99 -21.66
CA ASP A 127 15.14 0.95 -21.35
C ASP A 127 14.86 0.42 -19.94
N THR A 128 13.69 0.80 -19.43
CA THR A 128 13.23 0.45 -18.08
C THR A 128 12.85 -1.03 -18.00
N VAL A 129 13.77 -1.90 -17.57
CA VAL A 129 13.48 -3.32 -17.27
C VAL A 129 13.47 -3.51 -15.75
N ARG A 130 12.36 -3.98 -15.18
CA ARG A 130 12.21 -4.21 -13.73
C ARG A 130 13.16 -5.31 -13.24
N SER A 131 14.07 -5.03 -12.29
CA SER A 131 14.89 -6.02 -11.57
C SER A 131 15.15 -5.62 -10.10
N GLU A 132 15.16 -6.58 -9.18
CA GLU A 132 14.74 -6.46 -7.76
C GLU A 132 15.88 -6.63 -6.73
N PHE A 133 15.87 -5.81 -5.66
CA PHE A 133 16.64 -6.06 -4.42
C PHE A 133 15.76 -5.67 -3.21
N LEU A 134 15.55 -6.59 -2.27
CA LEU A 134 14.72 -6.39 -1.07
C LEU A 134 15.60 -6.46 0.19
N ILE A 135 15.31 -5.61 1.18
CA ILE A 135 15.95 -5.64 2.51
C ILE A 135 14.87 -5.97 3.56
N PHE A 136 15.24 -6.82 4.52
CA PHE A 136 14.42 -7.31 5.64
C PHE A 136 14.42 -6.30 6.78
N LEU A 137 13.24 -6.06 7.38
CA LEU A 137 13.13 -5.60 8.76
C LEU A 137 12.78 -6.80 9.65
#